data_AF-A0A847EGI2-F1
#
_entry.id   AF-A0A847EGI2-F1
#
_cell.length_a   1.000
_cell.length_b   1.000
_cell.length_c   1.000
_cell.angle_alpha   90.00
_cell.angle_beta   90.00
_cell.angle_gamma   90.00
#
_symmetry.space_group_name_H-M   'P 1'
#
loop_
_entity.id
_entity.type
_entity.pdbx_description
1 polymer ?
#
loop_
_entity_poly.entity_id
_entity_poly.type
_entity_poly.pdbx_seq_one_letter_code
_entity_poly.pdbx_strand_id
1 'polypeptide(L)'
;MFEDQDKCWQEACRLNGIAPLRRVWGSRHIPGPEDVSSWIDKLMNELVRPLTEEEMHPQTLETANPRYIFEGTMMEAFDFFSQSEPIPQLYNNAPIMKYTDGLPVVPPTEELVQKMLKGTSHKADEIVRYQSDHRLGDRVNQMGSSGKKGDIVYFMPMRRYATVEKVATIGVMAGCQPEHMPALLAMAESGGGCGDGRGGVSYVISGPYSKEIKMNFDTNVLGAGNLSNRALGRAAELMFRNFGGNIPNVTNCGVWGQDLQNCIPENDDALPEGWVSIREEYDFGKNESCIISMGVGQVNTRQSTPFMPGGYREFQKSGHGGIGRRLGVKGVPGPHNFIEYFVDSLWKDWEGGYTFYLLPEMARDLKACGFKTNDEVYEWLYKKSFMTVK
;
A
#
# COMPACT_ATOMS: atom_id res chain seq x y z
N MET A 1 -18.90 -17.99 -20.22
CA MET A 1 -17.60 -17.33 -20.50
C MET A 1 -17.49 -16.23 -19.46
N PHE A 2 -16.41 -16.19 -18.66
CA PHE A 2 -16.22 -15.33 -17.46
C PHE A 2 -16.85 -15.82 -16.13
N GLU A 3 -16.88 -17.13 -15.89
CA GLU A 3 -17.39 -17.69 -14.62
C GLU A 3 -16.61 -17.19 -13.39
N ASP A 4 -15.32 -16.93 -13.56
CA ASP A 4 -14.43 -16.33 -12.57
C ASP A 4 -14.86 -14.90 -12.17
N GLN A 5 -15.13 -14.05 -13.17
CA GLN A 5 -15.60 -12.68 -12.93
C GLN A 5 -17.01 -12.68 -12.32
N ASP A 6 -17.85 -13.62 -12.76
CA ASP A 6 -19.20 -13.79 -12.22
C ASP A 6 -19.18 -14.18 -10.74
N LYS A 7 -18.30 -15.11 -10.35
CA LYS A 7 -18.12 -15.52 -8.96
C LYS A 7 -17.51 -14.42 -8.10
N CYS A 8 -16.47 -13.76 -8.58
CA CYS A 8 -15.84 -12.63 -7.89
C CYS A 8 -16.86 -11.54 -7.54
N TRP A 9 -17.73 -11.18 -8.49
CA TRP A 9 -18.77 -10.19 -8.27
C TRP A 9 -19.84 -10.65 -7.27
N GLN A 10 -20.29 -11.91 -7.36
CA GLN A 10 -21.27 -12.47 -6.42
C GLN A 10 -20.72 -12.51 -5.00
N GLU A 11 -19.48 -12.96 -4.82
CA GLU A 11 -18.82 -13.01 -3.52
C GLU A 11 -18.62 -11.60 -2.93
N ALA A 12 -18.24 -10.62 -3.76
CA ALA A 12 -18.15 -9.23 -3.34
C ALA A 12 -19.50 -8.67 -2.85
N CYS A 13 -20.61 -9.02 -3.52
CA CYS A 13 -21.96 -8.65 -3.07
C CYS A 13 -22.28 -9.30 -1.72
N ARG A 14 -22.12 -10.62 -1.60
CA ARG A 14 -22.39 -11.40 -0.38
C ARG A 14 -21.57 -10.93 0.82
N LEU A 15 -20.31 -10.58 0.60
CA LEU A 15 -19.39 -10.04 1.59
C LEU A 15 -19.85 -8.67 2.14
N ASN A 16 -20.48 -7.86 1.30
CA ASN A 16 -21.04 -6.57 1.71
C ASN A 16 -22.50 -6.68 2.20
N GLY A 17 -23.04 -7.89 2.30
CA GLY A 17 -24.43 -8.13 2.70
C GLY A 17 -25.44 -7.63 1.67
N ILE A 18 -25.04 -7.51 0.41
CA ILE A 18 -25.88 -7.06 -0.70
C ILE A 18 -26.24 -8.28 -1.56
N ALA A 19 -27.46 -8.30 -2.08
CA ALA A 19 -27.84 -9.26 -3.11
C ALA A 19 -26.91 -9.19 -4.33
N PRO A 20 -26.61 -10.34 -4.98
CA PRO A 20 -25.94 -10.32 -6.27
C PRO A 20 -26.62 -9.31 -7.21
N LEU A 21 -25.89 -8.25 -7.57
CA LEU A 21 -26.44 -7.24 -8.45
C LEU A 21 -26.75 -7.86 -9.82
N ARG A 22 -27.84 -7.42 -10.44
CA ARG A 22 -28.22 -7.82 -11.79
C ARG A 22 -27.18 -7.31 -12.78
N ARG A 23 -26.86 -8.11 -13.79
CA ARG A 23 -25.74 -7.85 -14.70
C ARG A 23 -26.18 -7.93 -16.15
N VAL A 24 -25.61 -7.04 -16.95
CA VAL A 24 -25.61 -7.11 -18.40
C VAL A 24 -24.19 -6.89 -18.91
N TRP A 25 -23.84 -7.59 -19.97
CA TRP A 25 -22.51 -7.53 -20.54
C TRP A 25 -22.51 -6.61 -21.75
N GLY A 26 -21.67 -5.57 -21.69
CA GLY A 26 -21.28 -4.79 -22.85
C GLY A 26 -20.07 -5.41 -23.56
N SER A 27 -19.92 -5.09 -24.83
CA SER A 27 -18.76 -5.47 -25.64
C SER A 27 -17.52 -4.71 -25.18
N ARG A 28 -16.39 -5.43 -25.09
CA ARG A 28 -15.05 -4.83 -24.90
C ARG A 28 -14.40 -4.42 -26.22
N HIS A 29 -15.06 -4.65 -27.35
CA HIS A 29 -14.49 -4.47 -28.68
C HIS A 29 -15.25 -3.47 -29.54
N ILE A 30 -16.40 -2.99 -29.06
CA ILE A 30 -17.27 -2.06 -29.80
C ILE A 30 -17.36 -0.77 -28.98
N PRO A 31 -17.23 0.42 -29.60
CA PRO A 31 -17.44 1.69 -28.92
C PRO A 31 -18.80 1.74 -28.21
N GLY A 32 -18.83 2.32 -27.01
CA GLY A 32 -20.04 2.37 -26.16
C GLY A 32 -21.31 2.82 -26.90
N PRO A 33 -21.30 3.92 -27.68
CA PRO A 33 -22.48 4.36 -28.43
C PRO A 33 -23.03 3.34 -29.43
N GLU A 34 -22.17 2.54 -30.04
CA GLU A 34 -22.55 1.49 -31.01
C GLU A 34 -23.03 0.22 -30.30
N ASP A 35 -22.45 -0.08 -29.14
CA ASP A 35 -22.76 -1.26 -28.35
C ASP A 35 -24.06 -1.15 -27.55
N VAL A 36 -24.58 0.06 -27.31
CA VAL A 36 -25.81 0.28 -26.52
C VAL A 36 -26.96 -0.64 -26.95
N SER A 37 -27.16 -0.78 -28.26
CA SER A 37 -28.22 -1.63 -28.82
C SER A 37 -28.10 -3.12 -28.44
N SER A 38 -26.89 -3.57 -28.08
CA SER A 38 -26.61 -4.98 -27.75
C SER A 38 -27.01 -5.38 -26.33
N TRP A 39 -27.14 -4.41 -25.41
CA TRP A 39 -27.40 -4.66 -23.99
C TRP A 39 -28.51 -3.81 -23.36
N ILE A 40 -28.95 -2.70 -23.97
CA ILE A 40 -29.92 -1.79 -23.34
C ILE A 40 -31.25 -2.47 -23.01
N ASP A 41 -31.82 -3.25 -23.94
CA ASP A 41 -33.08 -3.96 -23.72
C ASP A 41 -32.93 -5.04 -22.63
N LYS A 42 -31.77 -5.70 -22.58
CA LYS A 42 -31.45 -6.67 -21.52
C LYS A 42 -31.38 -5.96 -20.17
N LEU A 43 -30.78 -4.77 -20.10
CA LEU A 43 -30.70 -3.99 -18.87
C LEU A 43 -32.09 -3.61 -18.41
N MET A 44 -32.92 -3.08 -19.30
CA MET A 44 -34.29 -2.69 -18.98
C MET A 44 -35.11 -3.89 -18.48
N ASN A 45 -34.98 -5.05 -19.12
CA ASN A 45 -35.63 -6.29 -18.68
C ASN A 45 -35.13 -6.75 -17.31
N GLU A 46 -33.83 -6.73 -17.08
CA GLU A 46 -33.24 -7.04 -15.77
C GLU A 46 -33.70 -6.03 -14.71
N LEU A 47 -33.92 -4.76 -15.01
CA LEU A 47 -34.41 -3.78 -14.05
C LEU A 47 -35.87 -4.03 -13.64
N VAL A 48 -36.72 -4.48 -14.56
CA VAL A 48 -38.18 -4.61 -14.32
C VAL A 48 -38.65 -6.00 -13.94
N ARG A 49 -37.85 -7.06 -14.17
CA ARG A 49 -38.25 -8.40 -13.76
C ARG A 49 -38.38 -8.51 -12.23
N PRO A 50 -39.29 -9.37 -11.72
CA PRO A 50 -39.38 -9.64 -10.29
C PRO A 50 -38.05 -10.09 -9.68
N LEU A 51 -37.88 -9.82 -8.38
CA LEU A 51 -36.74 -10.30 -7.61
C LEU A 51 -36.76 -11.83 -7.53
N THR A 52 -35.59 -12.44 -7.64
CA THR A 52 -35.42 -13.87 -7.31
C THR A 52 -35.37 -14.06 -5.79
N GLU A 53 -35.57 -15.30 -5.32
CA GLU A 53 -35.42 -15.63 -3.90
C GLU A 53 -34.04 -15.27 -3.34
N GLU A 54 -32.96 -15.47 -4.12
CA GLU A 54 -31.60 -15.07 -3.72
C GLU A 54 -31.44 -13.55 -3.64
N GLU A 55 -32.10 -12.79 -4.52
CA GLU A 55 -32.10 -11.33 -4.48
C GLU A 55 -32.88 -10.78 -3.27
N MET A 56 -33.93 -11.49 -2.84
CA MET A 56 -34.71 -11.13 -1.65
C MET A 56 -34.02 -11.55 -0.35
N HIS A 57 -33.28 -12.65 -0.38
CA HIS A 57 -32.65 -13.28 0.78
C HIS A 57 -31.16 -13.56 0.50
N PRO A 58 -30.33 -12.51 0.43
CA PRO A 58 -28.93 -12.68 0.09
C PRO A 58 -28.19 -13.44 1.18
N GLN A 59 -27.45 -14.46 0.77
CA GLN A 59 -26.55 -15.17 1.67
C GLN A 59 -25.38 -14.26 2.05
N THR A 60 -25.05 -14.23 3.34
CA THR A 60 -23.84 -13.57 3.81
C THR A 60 -22.66 -14.53 3.72
N LEU A 61 -21.49 -13.99 3.40
CA LEU A 61 -20.28 -14.77 3.30
C LEU A 61 -19.66 -14.97 4.70
N GLU A 62 -19.21 -16.18 5.02
CA GLU A 62 -18.52 -16.43 6.29
C GLU A 62 -17.13 -15.82 6.26
N THR A 63 -16.92 -14.78 7.06
CA THR A 63 -15.65 -14.05 7.14
C THR A 63 -14.83 -14.42 8.37
N ALA A 64 -15.22 -15.48 9.09
CA ALA A 64 -14.58 -15.89 10.34
C ALA A 64 -13.06 -16.03 10.18
N ASN A 65 -12.34 -15.62 11.23
CA ASN A 65 -10.89 -15.75 11.34
C ASN A 65 -10.58 -16.41 12.69
N PRO A 66 -10.71 -17.75 12.75
CA PRO A 66 -10.63 -18.49 14.00
C PRO A 66 -9.22 -18.42 14.59
N ARG A 67 -9.13 -18.49 15.91
CA ARG A 67 -7.84 -18.61 16.61
C ARG A 67 -7.37 -20.06 16.49
N TYR A 68 -6.19 -20.25 15.92
CA TYR A 68 -5.52 -21.54 15.89
C TYR A 68 -4.58 -21.63 17.09
N ILE A 69 -4.75 -22.66 17.92
CA ILE A 69 -3.85 -23.01 19.01
C ILE A 69 -3.37 -24.43 18.72
N PHE A 70 -2.07 -24.62 18.69
CA PHE A 70 -1.47 -25.94 18.55
C PHE A 70 -0.24 -26.02 19.46
N GLU A 71 0.08 -27.23 19.90
CA GLU A 71 1.26 -27.55 20.69
C GLU A 71 2.10 -28.53 19.89
N GLY A 72 3.42 -28.33 19.86
CA GLY A 72 4.33 -29.16 19.07
C GLY A 72 5.74 -28.61 19.04
N THR A 73 6.56 -29.21 18.20
CA THR A 73 7.94 -28.83 17.94
C THR A 73 8.02 -27.62 17.00
N MET A 74 9.18 -26.97 16.98
CA MET A 74 9.46 -25.89 16.02
C MET A 74 9.31 -26.35 14.56
N MET A 75 9.62 -27.61 14.25
CA MET A 75 9.47 -28.13 12.89
C MET A 75 7.99 -28.33 12.53
N GLU A 76 7.18 -28.85 13.44
CA GLU A 76 5.73 -28.97 13.21
C GLU A 76 5.07 -27.59 13.07
N ALA A 77 5.55 -26.59 13.81
CA ALA A 77 5.13 -25.21 13.61
C ALA A 77 5.52 -24.67 12.23
N PHE A 78 6.75 -24.95 11.78
CA PHE A 78 7.22 -24.57 10.45
C PHE A 78 6.37 -25.22 9.35
N ASP A 79 6.07 -26.52 9.48
CA ASP A 79 5.21 -27.25 8.54
C ASP A 79 3.79 -26.68 8.54
N PHE A 80 3.25 -26.31 9.71
CA PHE A 80 1.94 -25.68 9.81
C PHE A 80 1.88 -24.36 9.05
N PHE A 81 2.83 -23.45 9.29
CA PHE A 81 2.86 -22.16 8.58
C PHE A 81 3.23 -22.30 7.10
N SER A 82 3.84 -23.43 6.71
CA SER A 82 4.22 -23.72 5.34
C SER A 82 3.09 -24.29 4.46
N GLN A 83 1.89 -24.47 5.02
CA GLN A 83 0.72 -24.91 4.26
C GLN A 83 0.44 -23.97 3.08
N SER A 84 0.18 -24.56 1.91
CA SER A 84 -0.19 -23.84 0.70
C SER A 84 -1.38 -24.50 0.02
N GLU A 85 -2.21 -23.72 -0.66
CA GLU A 85 -3.37 -24.21 -1.40
C GLU A 85 -3.19 -23.90 -2.89
N PRO A 86 -3.43 -24.86 -3.80
CA PRO A 86 -3.43 -24.60 -5.25
C PRO A 86 -4.59 -23.67 -5.60
N ILE A 87 -4.32 -22.63 -6.38
CA ILE A 87 -5.36 -21.70 -6.86
C ILE A 87 -5.71 -22.05 -8.30
N PRO A 88 -6.87 -22.67 -8.58
CA PRO A 88 -7.21 -23.16 -9.93
C PRO A 88 -7.25 -22.08 -11.01
N GLN A 89 -7.51 -20.83 -10.61
CA GLN A 89 -7.55 -19.69 -11.51
C GLN A 89 -6.16 -19.21 -11.95
N LEU A 90 -5.09 -19.60 -11.24
CA LEU A 90 -3.71 -19.30 -11.63
C LEU A 90 -3.20 -20.35 -12.62
N TYR A 91 -2.30 -19.94 -13.52
CA TYR A 91 -1.65 -20.85 -14.45
C TYR A 91 -0.98 -22.02 -13.70
N ASN A 92 -1.21 -23.24 -14.18
CA ASN A 92 -0.75 -24.49 -13.56
C ASN A 92 -1.15 -24.68 -12.09
N ASN A 93 -2.26 -24.08 -11.65
CA ASN A 93 -2.76 -24.19 -10.27
C ASN A 93 -1.70 -23.82 -9.22
N ALA A 94 -0.93 -22.75 -9.48
CA ALA A 94 0.20 -22.36 -8.65
C ALA A 94 -0.19 -22.33 -7.15
N PRO A 95 0.56 -23.03 -6.28
CA PRO A 95 0.26 -23.07 -4.86
C PRO A 95 0.59 -21.73 -4.19
N ILE A 96 -0.31 -21.25 -3.34
CA ILE A 96 -0.14 -20.02 -2.58
C ILE A 96 -0.17 -20.33 -1.08
N MET A 97 0.80 -19.82 -0.32
CA MET A 97 0.96 -20.06 1.12
C MET A 97 -0.22 -19.52 1.92
N LYS A 98 -0.84 -20.30 2.79
CA LYS A 98 -2.06 -19.93 3.51
C LYS A 98 -1.85 -18.75 4.47
N TYR A 99 -0.79 -18.81 5.29
CA TYR A 99 -0.59 -17.89 6.42
C TYR A 99 0.58 -16.91 6.25
N THR A 100 1.47 -17.15 5.28
CA THR A 100 2.70 -16.39 5.09
C THR A 100 2.73 -15.68 3.73
N ASP A 101 3.74 -14.84 3.55
CA ASP A 101 4.07 -14.08 2.35
C ASP A 101 4.92 -14.89 1.34
N GLY A 102 4.91 -16.22 1.42
CA GLY A 102 5.82 -17.07 0.63
C GLY A 102 7.14 -17.39 1.33
N LEU A 103 7.45 -16.70 2.43
CA LEU A 103 8.69 -16.87 3.19
C LEU A 103 8.43 -17.51 4.56
N PRO A 104 9.44 -18.18 5.15
CA PRO A 104 9.41 -18.62 6.54
C PRO A 104 9.09 -17.50 7.53
N VAL A 105 8.25 -17.77 8.52
CA VAL A 105 7.94 -16.86 9.62
C VAL A 105 8.57 -17.35 10.92
N VAL A 106 8.74 -16.45 11.89
CA VAL A 106 9.01 -16.86 13.27
C VAL A 106 7.70 -17.37 13.86
N PRO A 107 7.61 -18.63 14.33
CA PRO A 107 6.38 -19.12 14.92
C PRO A 107 5.98 -18.27 16.15
N PRO A 108 4.75 -17.73 16.18
CA PRO A 108 4.31 -16.81 17.22
C PRO A 108 3.90 -17.58 18.48
N THR A 109 4.89 -18.08 19.23
CA THR A 109 4.65 -18.73 20.52
C THR A 109 4.06 -17.74 21.52
N GLU A 110 3.34 -18.24 22.52
CA GLU A 110 2.74 -17.40 23.56
C GLU A 110 3.78 -16.51 24.25
N GLU A 111 4.96 -17.05 24.57
CA GLU A 111 6.06 -16.28 25.16
C GLU A 111 6.50 -15.10 24.27
N LEU A 112 6.67 -15.34 22.96
CA LEU A 112 7.08 -14.30 22.02
C LEU A 112 5.99 -13.24 21.83
N VAL A 113 4.72 -13.64 21.79
CA VAL A 113 3.59 -12.70 21.72
C VAL A 113 3.51 -11.87 22.99
N GLN A 114 3.66 -12.47 24.18
CA GLN A 114 3.70 -11.73 25.46
C GLN A 114 4.89 -10.78 25.53
N LYS A 115 6.06 -11.18 25.02
CA LYS A 115 7.22 -10.28 24.90
C LYS A 115 6.89 -9.09 23.98
N MET A 116 6.27 -9.36 22.84
CA MET A 116 5.88 -8.32 21.88
C MET A 116 4.89 -7.32 22.47
N LEU A 117 3.90 -7.81 23.22
CA LEU A 117 2.89 -6.99 23.89
C LEU A 117 3.46 -6.00 24.92
N LYS A 118 4.68 -6.23 25.46
CA LYS A 118 5.36 -5.25 26.32
C LYS A 118 5.71 -3.94 25.62
N GLY A 119 5.69 -3.93 24.29
CA GLY A 119 5.90 -2.75 23.45
C GLY A 119 4.73 -1.77 23.39
N THR A 120 3.61 -2.08 24.05
CA THR A 120 2.41 -1.24 24.05
C THR A 120 1.75 -1.24 25.42
N SER A 121 1.01 -0.17 25.72
CA SER A 121 0.14 -0.07 26.90
C SER A 121 -1.28 -0.58 26.66
N HIS A 122 -1.63 -0.87 25.39
CA HIS A 122 -2.95 -1.39 25.03
C HIS A 122 -3.14 -2.83 25.52
N LYS A 123 -4.40 -3.20 25.80
CA LYS A 123 -4.72 -4.56 26.25
C LYS A 123 -4.72 -5.52 25.07
N ALA A 124 -4.29 -6.76 25.29
CA ALA A 124 -4.17 -7.78 24.24
C ALA A 124 -5.51 -8.05 23.51
N ASP A 125 -6.63 -8.05 24.24
CA ASP A 125 -7.98 -8.30 23.72
C ASP A 125 -8.65 -7.05 23.13
N GLU A 126 -8.01 -5.89 23.21
CA GLU A 126 -8.52 -4.64 22.64
C GLU A 126 -8.60 -4.73 21.11
N ILE A 127 -9.75 -4.34 20.56
CA ILE A 127 -9.98 -4.27 19.11
C ILE A 127 -9.39 -2.98 18.56
N VAL A 128 -8.65 -3.06 17.45
CA VAL A 128 -8.13 -1.89 16.75
C VAL A 128 -9.28 -1.03 16.23
N ARG A 129 -9.28 0.25 16.61
CA ARG A 129 -10.31 1.24 16.28
C ARG A 129 -9.68 2.51 15.74
N TYR A 130 -10.41 3.23 14.88
CA TYR A 130 -9.94 4.49 14.35
C TYR A 130 -9.70 5.51 15.47
N GLN A 131 -8.58 6.22 15.39
CA GLN A 131 -8.21 7.28 16.34
C GLN A 131 -8.67 8.67 15.88
N SER A 132 -9.06 8.79 14.61
CA SER A 132 -9.58 10.00 13.98
C SER A 132 -10.72 9.70 13.01
N ASP A 133 -11.57 10.71 12.80
CA ASP A 133 -12.56 10.68 11.72
C ASP A 133 -11.83 10.74 10.37
N HIS A 134 -12.35 10.01 9.37
CA HIS A 134 -11.89 10.12 7.99
C HIS A 134 -13.03 9.90 7.01
N ARG A 135 -12.91 10.54 5.86
CA ARG A 135 -13.86 10.49 4.76
C ARG A 135 -13.38 9.55 3.66
N LEU A 136 -14.31 9.27 2.74
CA LEU A 136 -14.01 8.59 1.49
C LEU A 136 -12.83 9.28 0.77
N GLY A 137 -11.75 8.54 0.53
CA GLY A 137 -10.56 9.04 -0.17
C GLY A 137 -9.46 9.59 0.73
N ASP A 138 -9.72 9.82 2.03
CA ASP A 138 -8.70 10.34 2.97
C ASP A 138 -7.61 9.29 3.27
N ARG A 139 -7.91 7.99 3.08
CA ARG A 139 -6.98 6.88 3.35
C ARG A 139 -6.88 5.95 2.14
N VAL A 140 -5.65 5.61 1.76
CA VAL A 140 -5.36 4.65 0.66
C VAL A 140 -5.90 3.25 0.98
N ASN A 141 -5.84 2.83 2.25
CA ASN A 141 -6.00 1.43 2.66
C ASN A 141 -7.43 1.01 3.05
N GLN A 142 -8.46 1.74 2.59
CA GLN A 142 -9.84 1.53 3.05
C GLN A 142 -10.85 1.27 1.93
N MET A 143 -10.41 1.10 0.69
CA MET A 143 -11.27 0.73 -0.45
C MET A 143 -12.52 1.60 -0.59
N GLY A 144 -12.38 2.90 -0.34
CA GLY A 144 -13.50 3.82 -0.36
C GLY A 144 -14.43 3.71 0.86
N SER A 145 -13.92 3.26 2.00
CA SER A 145 -14.65 3.33 3.27
C SER A 145 -14.33 4.64 4.00
N SER A 146 -15.33 5.15 4.73
CA SER A 146 -15.16 6.21 5.73
C SER A 146 -15.32 5.61 7.12
N GLY A 147 -14.90 6.34 8.15
CA GLY A 147 -15.02 5.87 9.53
C GLY A 147 -14.91 7.01 10.52
N LYS A 148 -15.56 6.84 11.68
CA LYS A 148 -15.46 7.78 12.79
C LYS A 148 -14.51 7.26 13.84
N LYS A 149 -13.95 8.17 14.63
CA LYS A 149 -13.17 7.83 15.80
C LYS A 149 -13.93 6.85 16.70
N GLY A 150 -13.28 5.75 17.06
CA GLY A 150 -13.85 4.70 17.88
C GLY A 150 -14.56 3.59 17.08
N ASP A 151 -14.82 3.75 15.79
CA ASP A 151 -15.33 2.64 14.97
C ASP A 151 -14.25 1.57 14.79
N ILE A 152 -14.69 0.32 14.57
CA ILE A 152 -13.79 -0.82 14.33
C ILE A 152 -13.07 -0.62 12.99
N VAL A 153 -11.76 -0.88 12.98
CA VAL A 153 -11.00 -0.96 11.72
C VAL A 153 -11.23 -2.32 11.08
N TYR A 154 -11.78 -2.30 9.87
CA TYR A 154 -11.97 -3.49 9.06
C TYR A 154 -10.88 -3.60 8.00
N PHE A 155 -10.30 -4.79 7.88
CA PHE A 155 -9.36 -5.17 6.85
C PHE A 155 -10.14 -5.79 5.69
N MET A 156 -9.98 -5.20 4.52
CA MET A 156 -10.61 -5.59 3.26
C MET A 156 -9.75 -6.63 2.52
N PRO A 157 -10.36 -7.45 1.63
CA PRO A 157 -11.79 -7.46 1.31
C PRO A 157 -12.65 -8.17 2.35
N MET A 158 -12.11 -9.11 3.14
CA MET A 158 -12.94 -10.00 3.99
C MET A 158 -13.65 -9.31 5.17
N ARG A 159 -13.51 -7.98 5.33
CA ARG A 159 -14.11 -7.19 6.43
C ARG A 159 -13.85 -7.80 7.81
N ARG A 160 -12.64 -8.32 8.03
CA ARG A 160 -12.22 -8.84 9.33
C ARG A 160 -11.63 -7.72 10.17
N TYR A 161 -11.56 -7.92 11.48
CA TYR A 161 -10.90 -6.99 12.39
C TYR A 161 -9.78 -7.69 13.16
N ALA A 162 -8.89 -6.89 13.72
CA ALA A 162 -7.76 -7.36 14.51
C ALA A 162 -7.88 -6.87 15.96
N THR A 163 -7.39 -7.70 16.89
CA THR A 163 -7.07 -7.27 18.25
C THR A 163 -5.60 -6.90 18.34
N VAL A 164 -5.20 -6.23 19.42
CA VAL A 164 -3.79 -5.92 19.71
C VAL A 164 -2.95 -7.19 19.78
N GLU A 165 -3.47 -8.29 20.36
CA GLU A 165 -2.81 -9.60 20.36
C GLU A 165 -2.57 -10.11 18.93
N LYS A 166 -3.56 -10.01 18.04
CA LYS A 166 -3.40 -10.41 16.63
C LYS A 166 -2.31 -9.58 15.94
N VAL A 167 -2.26 -8.28 16.20
CA VAL A 167 -1.21 -7.39 15.66
C VAL A 167 0.17 -7.81 16.19
N ALA A 168 0.28 -8.10 17.49
CA ALA A 168 1.51 -8.59 18.11
C ALA A 168 1.97 -9.94 17.52
N THR A 169 1.04 -10.88 17.30
CA THR A 169 1.29 -12.16 16.60
C THR A 169 1.89 -11.95 15.22
N ILE A 170 1.35 -11.01 14.43
CA ILE A 170 1.91 -10.66 13.12
C ILE A 170 3.30 -10.02 13.25
N GLY A 171 3.50 -9.16 14.26
CA GLY A 171 4.81 -8.60 14.59
C GLY A 171 5.84 -9.70 14.84
N VAL A 172 5.51 -10.71 15.64
CA VAL A 172 6.39 -11.87 15.87
C VAL A 172 6.67 -12.60 14.56
N MET A 173 5.62 -12.97 13.79
CA MET A 173 5.77 -13.68 12.51
C MET A 173 6.71 -12.96 11.55
N ALA A 174 6.65 -11.63 11.50
CA ALA A 174 7.49 -10.77 10.67
C ALA A 174 8.92 -10.60 11.18
N GLY A 175 9.20 -10.95 12.44
CA GLY A 175 10.50 -10.73 13.10
C GLY A 175 10.66 -9.34 13.72
N CYS A 176 9.57 -8.63 13.99
CA CYS A 176 9.59 -7.34 14.69
C CYS A 176 10.06 -7.50 16.14
N GLN A 177 10.51 -6.39 16.73
CA GLN A 177 10.84 -6.28 18.15
C GLN A 177 9.74 -5.49 18.89
N PRO A 178 9.60 -5.64 20.22
CA PRO A 178 8.54 -4.98 20.98
C PRO A 178 8.46 -3.47 20.73
N GLU A 179 9.60 -2.80 20.55
CA GLU A 179 9.69 -1.37 20.28
C GLU A 179 8.98 -0.96 18.96
N HIS A 180 8.67 -1.93 18.08
CA HIS A 180 7.90 -1.71 16.84
C HIS A 180 6.39 -1.68 17.04
N MET A 181 5.86 -2.10 18.20
CA MET A 181 4.41 -2.18 18.44
C MET A 181 3.65 -0.88 18.15
N PRO A 182 4.14 0.33 18.50
CA PRO A 182 3.44 1.56 18.16
C PRO A 182 3.22 1.73 16.65
N ALA A 183 4.25 1.44 15.83
CA ALA A 183 4.11 1.47 14.37
C ALA A 183 3.19 0.37 13.85
N LEU A 184 3.26 -0.85 14.39
CA LEU A 184 2.38 -1.95 13.98
C LEU A 184 0.90 -1.63 14.25
N LEU A 185 0.60 -1.00 15.40
CA LEU A 185 -0.75 -0.57 15.73
C LEU A 185 -1.23 0.56 14.79
N ALA A 186 -0.36 1.53 14.48
CA ALA A 186 -0.68 2.59 13.53
C ALA A 186 -0.88 2.06 12.10
N MET A 187 -0.07 1.08 11.67
CA MET A 187 -0.27 0.37 10.40
C MET A 187 -1.62 -0.37 10.39
N ALA A 188 -1.93 -1.08 11.46
CA ALA A 188 -3.20 -1.79 11.61
C ALA A 188 -4.40 -0.82 11.64
N GLU A 189 -4.25 0.37 12.22
CA GLU A 189 -5.27 1.41 12.25
C GLU A 189 -5.49 2.06 10.87
N SER A 190 -4.44 2.15 10.04
CA SER A 190 -4.60 2.53 8.63
C SER A 190 -5.52 1.54 7.89
N GLY A 191 -5.61 0.32 8.42
CA GLY A 191 -6.41 -0.81 7.98
C GLY A 191 -5.80 -1.52 6.80
N GLY A 192 -6.64 -2.08 5.94
CA GLY A 192 -6.11 -2.67 4.74
C GLY A 192 -7.08 -2.93 3.61
N GLY A 193 -6.57 -3.00 2.39
CA GLY A 193 -7.33 -3.38 1.20
C GLY A 193 -6.46 -3.66 -0.02
N CYS A 194 -7.06 -4.35 -0.97
CA CYS A 194 -6.59 -4.51 -2.34
C CYS A 194 -7.58 -3.77 -3.23
N GLY A 195 -7.10 -2.76 -3.97
CA GLY A 195 -7.88 -2.03 -4.98
C GLY A 195 -7.65 -2.59 -6.37
N ASP A 196 -8.59 -2.32 -7.29
CA ASP A 196 -8.46 -2.14 -8.76
C ASP A 196 -7.28 -2.77 -9.56
N GLY A 197 -6.72 -3.89 -9.12
CA GLY A 197 -5.49 -4.47 -9.68
C GLY A 197 -4.19 -4.02 -8.99
N ARG A 198 -4.30 -3.27 -7.89
CA ARG A 198 -3.21 -2.73 -7.06
C ARG A 198 -3.30 -3.31 -5.64
N GLY A 199 -2.45 -4.28 -5.33
CA GLY A 199 -2.38 -4.90 -3.99
C GLY A 199 -1.01 -4.72 -3.36
N GLY A 200 -0.97 -4.39 -2.06
CA GLY A 200 0.23 -4.20 -1.21
C GLY A 200 0.55 -2.72 -0.94
N VAL A 201 1.03 -2.38 0.27
CA VAL A 201 1.16 -0.98 0.73
C VAL A 201 2.50 -0.73 1.41
N SER A 202 3.22 0.28 0.95
CA SER A 202 4.47 0.71 1.58
C SER A 202 4.18 1.80 2.61
N TYR A 203 5.08 1.96 3.58
CA TYR A 203 4.90 2.97 4.62
C TYR A 203 6.13 3.86 4.75
N VAL A 204 5.89 5.14 5.01
CA VAL A 204 6.91 6.08 5.47
C VAL A 204 6.66 6.42 6.93
N ILE A 205 7.69 6.41 7.76
CA ILE A 205 7.64 6.94 9.12
C ILE A 205 8.34 8.29 9.13
N SER A 206 7.62 9.33 9.52
CA SER A 206 8.17 10.68 9.73
C SER A 206 8.21 10.99 11.22
N GLY A 207 9.33 11.54 11.70
CA GLY A 207 9.51 11.96 13.10
C GLY A 207 10.51 11.11 13.90
N PRO A 208 10.76 11.50 15.17
CA PRO A 208 11.83 10.96 16.02
C PRO A 208 11.75 9.45 16.26
N TYR A 209 10.55 8.86 16.24
CA TYR A 209 10.36 7.42 16.45
C TYR A 209 11.19 6.56 15.49
N SER A 210 11.37 7.00 14.25
CA SER A 210 12.20 6.30 13.26
C SER A 210 13.67 6.12 13.71
N LYS A 211 14.21 7.10 14.45
CA LYS A 211 15.57 7.07 15.01
C LYS A 211 15.62 6.17 16.25
N GLU A 212 14.58 6.22 17.09
CA GLU A 212 14.45 5.39 18.29
C GLU A 212 14.50 3.89 17.97
N ILE A 213 13.79 3.48 16.91
CA ILE A 213 13.79 2.08 16.45
C ILE A 213 14.93 1.77 15.45
N LYS A 214 15.91 2.68 15.28
CA LYS A 214 17.12 2.49 14.48
C LYS A 214 16.85 2.11 13.02
N MET A 215 15.89 2.78 12.37
CA MET A 215 15.70 2.62 10.92
C MET A 215 16.94 3.07 10.13
N ASN A 216 17.10 2.54 8.92
CA ASN A 216 18.10 3.05 7.97
C ASN A 216 17.53 4.24 7.21
N PHE A 217 18.24 5.37 7.20
CA PHE A 217 17.87 6.62 6.53
C PHE A 217 18.69 6.92 5.27
N ASP A 218 19.68 6.08 4.99
CA ASP A 218 20.74 6.40 4.03
C ASP A 218 20.79 5.34 2.92
N THR A 219 21.94 5.19 2.27
CA THR A 219 22.18 4.25 1.19
C THR A 219 21.55 2.88 1.45
N ASN A 220 20.98 2.31 0.38
CA ASN A 220 20.30 1.03 0.44
C ASN A 220 19.06 1.01 1.36
N VAL A 221 18.37 2.15 1.56
CA VAL A 221 17.14 2.25 2.39
C VAL A 221 16.03 1.27 2.02
N LEU A 222 15.91 0.91 0.73
CA LEU A 222 14.96 -0.09 0.22
C LEU A 222 15.54 -1.51 0.12
N GLY A 223 16.83 -1.67 0.43
CA GLY A 223 17.54 -2.94 0.33
C GLY A 223 17.55 -3.75 1.62
N ALA A 224 18.29 -4.86 1.59
CA ALA A 224 18.45 -5.73 2.75
C ALA A 224 19.33 -5.12 3.85
N GLY A 225 19.15 -5.59 5.08
CA GLY A 225 20.11 -5.39 6.19
C GLY A 225 19.55 -4.69 7.42
N ASN A 226 18.63 -3.74 7.27
CA ASN A 226 18.00 -3.08 8.42
C ASN A 226 16.76 -3.85 8.90
N LEU A 227 16.76 -4.29 10.15
CA LEU A 227 15.68 -5.07 10.74
C LEU A 227 14.36 -4.28 10.79
N SER A 228 14.38 -3.03 11.25
CA SER A 228 13.16 -2.22 11.38
C SER A 228 12.51 -1.94 10.03
N ASN A 229 13.28 -1.53 9.02
CA ASN A 229 12.74 -1.25 7.68
C ASN A 229 12.05 -2.49 7.07
N ARG A 230 12.69 -3.66 7.22
CA ARG A 230 12.24 -4.92 6.59
C ARG A 230 11.12 -5.59 7.38
N ALA A 231 11.24 -5.71 8.70
CA ALA A 231 10.28 -6.39 9.54
C ALA A 231 8.93 -5.65 9.56
N LEU A 232 8.94 -4.31 9.66
CA LEU A 232 7.72 -3.50 9.62
C LEU A 232 7.01 -3.61 8.26
N GLY A 233 7.75 -3.52 7.16
CA GLY A 233 7.17 -3.71 5.82
C GLY A 233 6.55 -5.11 5.66
N ARG A 234 7.28 -6.15 6.07
CA ARG A 234 6.80 -7.53 6.05
C ARG A 234 5.56 -7.74 6.93
N ALA A 235 5.53 -7.12 8.11
CA ALA A 235 4.38 -7.21 9.01
C ALA A 235 3.12 -6.67 8.33
N ALA A 236 3.20 -5.55 7.61
CA ALA A 236 2.05 -5.02 6.87
C ALA A 236 1.50 -6.02 5.84
N GLU A 237 2.35 -6.69 5.07
CA GLU A 237 1.91 -7.71 4.12
C GLU A 237 1.23 -8.90 4.82
N LEU A 238 1.81 -9.35 5.93
CA LEU A 238 1.19 -10.41 6.74
C LEU A 238 -0.15 -9.98 7.35
N MET A 239 -0.34 -8.69 7.70
CA MET A 239 -1.65 -8.17 8.12
C MET A 239 -2.66 -8.24 6.98
N PHE A 240 -2.30 -7.86 5.74
CA PHE A 240 -3.19 -8.02 4.59
C PHE A 240 -3.52 -9.48 4.33
N ARG A 241 -2.53 -10.38 4.40
CA ARG A 241 -2.73 -11.82 4.21
C ARG A 241 -3.71 -12.38 5.24
N ASN A 242 -3.45 -12.15 6.52
CA ASN A 242 -4.15 -12.82 7.61
C ASN A 242 -5.42 -12.08 8.05
N PHE A 243 -5.41 -10.75 8.08
CA PHE A 243 -6.58 -9.95 8.44
C PHE A 243 -7.41 -9.64 7.20
N GLY A 244 -6.82 -9.12 6.13
CA GLY A 244 -7.57 -8.81 4.90
C GLY A 244 -8.07 -10.05 4.15
N GLY A 245 -7.39 -11.18 4.32
CA GLY A 245 -7.65 -12.39 3.53
C GLY A 245 -7.12 -12.25 2.11
N ASN A 246 -6.00 -11.55 1.92
CA ASN A 246 -5.39 -11.26 0.62
C ASN A 246 -4.88 -12.54 -0.08
N ILE A 247 -5.60 -13.01 -1.11
CA ILE A 247 -5.25 -14.18 -1.92
C ILE A 247 -5.28 -13.79 -3.41
N PRO A 248 -4.14 -13.88 -4.11
CA PRO A 248 -4.07 -13.56 -5.53
C PRO A 248 -5.09 -14.34 -6.36
N ASN A 249 -5.80 -13.63 -7.24
CA ASN A 249 -6.81 -14.15 -8.14
C ASN A 249 -8.03 -14.83 -7.47
N VAL A 250 -8.21 -14.63 -6.16
CA VAL A 250 -9.39 -15.06 -5.41
C VAL A 250 -10.04 -13.85 -4.76
N THR A 251 -9.34 -13.22 -3.81
CA THR A 251 -9.80 -12.02 -3.11
C THR A 251 -9.03 -10.77 -3.52
N ASN A 252 -7.92 -10.94 -4.26
CA ASN A 252 -7.11 -9.86 -4.79
C ASN A 252 -7.01 -9.96 -6.32
N CYS A 253 -7.46 -8.92 -7.02
CA CYS A 253 -7.43 -8.83 -8.49
C CYS A 253 -6.14 -8.20 -9.06
N GLY A 254 -5.11 -8.10 -8.23
CA GLY A 254 -3.80 -7.56 -8.51
C GLY A 254 -3.10 -8.27 -9.66
N VAL A 255 -2.64 -7.50 -10.65
CA VAL A 255 -1.92 -8.07 -11.81
C VAL A 255 -0.44 -8.26 -11.49
N TRP A 256 0.22 -7.24 -10.94
CA TRP A 256 1.65 -7.26 -10.63
C TRP A 256 1.95 -7.53 -9.15
N GLY A 257 1.00 -7.25 -8.25
CA GLY A 257 1.23 -7.23 -6.81
C GLY A 257 2.21 -6.13 -6.38
N GLN A 258 2.76 -6.23 -5.17
CA GLN A 258 3.92 -5.46 -4.72
C GLN A 258 5.12 -6.38 -4.51
N ASP A 259 6.32 -5.85 -4.79
CA ASP A 259 7.57 -6.46 -4.33
C ASP A 259 7.61 -6.51 -2.79
N LEU A 260 8.50 -7.33 -2.24
CA LEU A 260 8.77 -7.46 -0.80
C LEU A 260 8.75 -6.10 -0.07
N GLN A 261 7.65 -5.83 0.65
CA GLN A 261 7.30 -4.52 1.18
C GLN A 261 8.39 -3.92 2.08
N ASN A 262 8.58 -2.60 2.00
CA ASN A 262 9.45 -1.85 2.90
C ASN A 262 8.64 -0.83 3.71
N CYS A 263 9.08 -0.59 4.93
CA CYS A 263 8.77 0.62 5.68
C CYS A 263 10.05 1.45 5.77
N ILE A 264 10.02 2.70 5.33
CA ILE A 264 11.22 3.56 5.27
C ILE A 264 11.03 4.81 6.13
N PRO A 265 12.10 5.41 6.63
CA PRO A 265 11.96 6.66 7.35
C PRO A 265 12.09 7.88 6.41
N GLU A 266 11.46 8.98 6.79
CA GLU A 266 11.83 10.30 6.29
C GLU A 266 13.08 10.82 7.02
N ASN A 267 14.05 11.37 6.28
CA ASN A 267 15.23 12.01 6.87
C ASN A 267 15.00 13.51 7.08
N ASP A 268 14.31 13.84 8.17
CA ASP A 268 13.95 15.22 8.52
C ASP A 268 15.15 16.11 8.86
N ASP A 269 16.23 15.54 9.41
CA ASP A 269 17.49 16.24 9.71
C ASP A 269 18.19 16.77 8.45
N ALA A 270 17.91 16.16 7.30
CA ALA A 270 18.57 16.47 6.04
C ALA A 270 17.78 17.44 5.15
N LEU A 271 16.61 17.91 5.62
CA LEU A 271 15.78 18.85 4.89
C LEU A 271 16.48 20.22 4.76
N PRO A 272 16.39 20.87 3.59
CA PRO A 272 16.86 22.24 3.43
C PRO A 272 16.11 23.20 4.37
N GLU A 273 16.77 24.21 4.91
CA GLU A 273 16.07 25.24 5.69
C GLU A 273 14.94 25.88 4.86
N GLY A 274 13.76 26.04 5.47
CA GLY A 274 12.53 26.52 4.82
C GLY A 274 11.63 25.41 4.31
N TRP A 275 12.17 24.19 4.15
CA TRP A 275 11.39 23.00 3.85
C TRP A 275 10.82 22.41 5.14
N VAL A 276 9.68 21.73 5.02
CA VAL A 276 8.98 21.09 6.15
C VAL A 276 8.99 19.58 5.96
N SER A 277 8.89 18.85 7.06
CA SER A 277 8.79 17.39 7.02
C SER A 277 7.38 16.93 6.64
N ILE A 278 7.24 15.68 6.19
CA ILE A 278 5.94 15.09 5.85
C ILE A 278 5.01 15.15 7.06
N ARG A 279 5.48 14.88 8.29
CA ARG A 279 4.62 15.00 9.48
C ARG A 279 4.08 16.42 9.67
N GLU A 280 4.88 17.45 9.38
CA GLU A 280 4.46 18.85 9.48
C GLU A 280 3.45 19.20 8.37
N GLU A 281 3.55 18.60 7.18
CA GLU A 281 2.54 18.71 6.12
C GLU A 281 1.18 18.09 6.51
N TYR A 282 1.19 17.11 7.42
CA TYR A 282 -0.01 16.50 8.01
C TYR A 282 -0.38 17.08 9.39
N ASP A 283 0.08 18.31 9.69
CA ASP A 283 -0.22 19.06 10.92
C ASP A 283 0.29 18.42 12.24
N PHE A 284 1.22 17.47 12.19
CA PHE A 284 1.89 16.93 13.38
C PHE A 284 3.04 17.83 13.82
N GLY A 285 3.27 17.90 15.14
CA GLY A 285 4.35 18.64 15.75
C GLY A 285 5.74 18.03 15.52
N LYS A 286 6.78 18.85 15.72
CA LYS A 286 8.19 18.43 15.51
C LYS A 286 8.65 17.25 16.37
N ASN A 287 8.06 17.08 17.55
CA ASN A 287 8.35 16.00 18.49
C ASN A 287 7.39 14.81 18.35
N GLU A 288 6.41 14.90 17.43
CA GLU A 288 5.48 13.82 17.15
C GLU A 288 6.00 12.98 15.99
N SER A 289 5.51 11.74 15.89
CA SER A 289 5.81 10.87 14.76
C SER A 289 4.50 10.40 14.13
N CYS A 290 4.48 10.29 12.82
CA CYS A 290 3.34 9.76 12.07
C CYS A 290 3.81 8.69 11.08
N ILE A 291 2.87 7.84 10.67
CA ILE A 291 3.09 6.88 9.61
C ILE A 291 2.18 7.22 8.43
N ILE A 292 2.74 7.22 7.24
CA ILE A 292 2.02 7.50 6.00
C ILE A 292 1.99 6.22 5.16
N SER A 293 0.79 5.80 4.82
CA SER A 293 0.55 4.72 3.85
C SER A 293 0.74 5.24 2.43
N MET A 294 1.45 4.49 1.60
CA MET A 294 1.84 4.90 0.25
C MET A 294 1.72 3.77 -0.78
N GLY A 295 1.21 4.11 -1.96
CA GLY A 295 1.14 3.22 -3.13
C GLY A 295 2.46 3.10 -3.90
N VAL A 296 3.58 2.88 -3.22
CA VAL A 296 4.89 2.74 -3.87
C VAL A 296 4.88 1.44 -4.67
N GLY A 297 4.97 1.53 -6.00
CA GLY A 297 4.92 0.37 -6.90
C GLY A 297 3.51 -0.08 -7.31
N GLN A 298 2.44 0.58 -6.85
CA GLN A 298 1.06 0.27 -7.26
C GLN A 298 0.73 0.78 -8.68
N VAL A 299 1.47 1.78 -9.18
CA VAL A 299 1.22 2.45 -10.46
C VAL A 299 2.53 2.81 -11.16
N ASN A 300 3.39 1.83 -11.47
CA ASN A 300 4.67 2.07 -12.16
C ASN A 300 5.54 3.23 -11.61
N THR A 301 5.32 3.66 -10.36
CA THR A 301 5.83 4.93 -9.83
C THR A 301 7.30 4.87 -9.43
N ARG A 302 7.94 3.70 -9.47
CA ARG A 302 9.33 3.53 -9.01
C ARG A 302 10.34 3.64 -10.15
N GLN A 303 10.66 4.86 -10.55
CA GLN A 303 11.80 5.10 -11.45
C GLN A 303 13.13 4.97 -10.68
N SER A 304 13.73 3.78 -10.73
CA SER A 304 14.86 3.38 -9.84
C SER A 304 16.24 3.82 -10.35
N THR A 305 16.38 4.08 -11.66
CA THR A 305 17.66 4.31 -12.33
C THR A 305 18.23 5.77 -12.31
N PRO A 306 17.48 6.86 -12.01
CA PRO A 306 18.00 8.22 -12.23
C PRO A 306 18.94 8.74 -11.13
N PHE A 307 19.02 8.07 -9.97
CA PHE A 307 19.72 8.57 -8.79
C PHE A 307 21.18 8.12 -8.63
N MET A 308 21.71 7.34 -9.58
CA MET A 308 23.12 6.98 -9.54
C MET A 308 23.99 8.26 -9.61
N PRO A 309 25.13 8.32 -8.90
CA PRO A 309 26.00 9.49 -8.93
C PRO A 309 26.35 9.98 -10.34
N GLY A 310 26.43 9.09 -11.35
CA GLY A 310 26.66 9.48 -12.74
C GLY A 310 25.48 10.14 -13.46
N GLY A 311 24.24 9.84 -13.05
CA GLY A 311 23.02 10.45 -13.61
C GLY A 311 22.69 11.80 -12.96
N TYR A 312 22.84 11.90 -11.65
CA TYR A 312 22.53 13.11 -10.87
C TYR A 312 23.61 14.22 -10.93
N ARG A 313 24.88 13.90 -11.25
CA ARG A 313 26.01 14.87 -11.35
C ARG A 313 25.83 16.02 -12.37
N GLU A 314 24.70 16.11 -13.03
CA GLU A 314 24.35 17.15 -13.99
C GLU A 314 24.16 18.53 -13.35
N PHE A 315 23.87 18.58 -12.06
CA PHE A 315 23.88 19.83 -11.29
C PHE A 315 25.30 20.44 -11.15
N GLN A 316 26.36 19.65 -11.34
CA GLN A 316 27.76 20.05 -11.05
C GLN A 316 28.57 20.50 -12.28
N LYS A 317 27.95 21.20 -13.24
CA LYS A 317 28.65 21.89 -14.35
C LYS A 317 29.56 20.99 -15.24
N SER A 318 29.54 19.67 -15.05
CA SER A 318 30.56 18.76 -15.62
C SER A 318 30.25 18.33 -17.06
N GLY A 319 28.99 18.46 -17.50
CA GLY A 319 28.56 18.13 -18.86
C GLY A 319 28.58 16.64 -19.24
N HIS A 320 28.72 15.69 -18.31
CA HIS A 320 28.89 14.27 -18.64
C HIS A 320 27.70 13.34 -18.31
N GLY A 321 26.59 13.85 -17.77
CA GLY A 321 25.42 13.04 -17.44
C GLY A 321 24.53 12.65 -18.63
N GLY A 322 23.73 11.59 -18.43
CA GLY A 322 22.87 10.99 -19.46
C GLY A 322 21.44 11.56 -19.55
N ILE A 323 20.96 12.30 -18.56
CA ILE A 323 19.62 12.95 -18.54
C ILE A 323 19.70 14.27 -19.33
N GLY A 324 20.65 15.14 -19.01
CA GLY A 324 20.87 16.44 -19.65
C GLY A 324 21.34 16.31 -21.08
N ARG A 325 21.94 15.17 -21.46
CA ARG A 325 22.16 14.80 -22.87
C ARG A 325 20.84 14.50 -23.57
N ARG A 326 19.93 13.75 -22.95
CA ARG A 326 18.60 13.41 -23.51
C ARG A 326 17.70 14.63 -23.64
N LEU A 327 17.79 15.56 -22.70
CA LEU A 327 16.98 16.79 -22.67
C LEU A 327 17.62 17.97 -23.43
N GLY A 328 18.85 17.83 -23.96
CA GLY A 328 19.51 18.91 -24.73
C GLY A 328 19.99 20.11 -23.89
N VAL A 329 20.15 19.93 -22.58
CA VAL A 329 20.44 20.96 -21.56
C VAL A 329 21.81 20.80 -20.92
N LYS A 330 22.68 20.00 -21.55
CA LYS A 330 24.02 19.68 -21.05
C LYS A 330 24.80 20.95 -20.65
N GLY A 331 25.15 21.04 -19.36
CA GLY A 331 25.94 22.15 -18.81
C GLY A 331 25.15 23.37 -18.34
N VAL A 332 23.81 23.33 -18.45
CA VAL A 332 22.91 24.36 -17.92
C VAL A 332 22.41 23.89 -16.55
N PRO A 333 22.72 24.56 -15.43
CA PRO A 333 22.17 24.19 -14.13
C PRO A 333 20.68 24.53 -14.01
N GLY A 334 19.89 23.67 -13.37
CA GLY A 334 18.50 23.96 -13.03
C GLY A 334 17.64 22.72 -12.79
N PRO A 335 16.39 22.90 -12.35
CA PRO A 335 15.45 21.79 -12.05
C PRO A 335 15.09 20.95 -13.28
N HIS A 336 15.30 21.50 -14.48
CA HIS A 336 15.08 20.82 -15.75
C HIS A 336 15.96 19.57 -15.94
N ASN A 337 17.10 19.47 -15.24
CA ASN A 337 18.00 18.31 -15.32
C ASN A 337 17.52 17.07 -14.55
N PHE A 338 16.44 17.17 -13.78
CA PHE A 338 15.92 16.05 -13.00
C PHE A 338 14.39 16.06 -12.95
N ILE A 339 13.76 17.09 -12.35
CA ILE A 339 12.31 17.07 -12.13
C ILE A 339 11.54 17.12 -13.46
N GLU A 340 12.00 17.92 -14.44
CA GLU A 340 11.34 18.01 -15.76
C GLU A 340 11.43 16.71 -16.55
N TYR A 341 12.48 15.91 -16.36
CA TYR A 341 12.57 14.57 -16.96
C TYR A 341 11.38 13.69 -16.56
N PHE A 342 10.86 13.85 -15.34
CA PHE A 342 9.69 13.08 -14.90
C PHE A 342 8.40 13.63 -15.44
N VAL A 343 8.27 14.94 -15.73
CA VAL A 343 6.99 15.55 -16.13
C VAL A 343 6.34 14.81 -17.29
N ASP A 344 7.10 14.44 -18.32
CA ASP A 344 6.61 13.64 -19.44
C ASP A 344 6.14 12.24 -19.02
N SER A 345 6.85 11.59 -18.09
CA SER A 345 6.42 10.29 -17.56
C SER A 345 5.22 10.39 -16.64
N LEU A 346 5.10 11.44 -15.83
CA LEU A 346 3.94 11.69 -14.96
C LEU A 346 2.66 11.84 -15.80
N TRP A 347 2.76 12.41 -17.00
CA TRP A 347 1.65 12.45 -17.97
C TRP A 347 1.35 11.10 -18.62
N LYS A 348 2.39 10.31 -18.91
CA LYS A 348 2.24 8.99 -19.54
C LYS A 348 1.78 7.90 -18.58
N ASP A 349 2.01 8.05 -17.28
CA ASP A 349 1.77 7.03 -16.25
C ASP A 349 0.38 7.10 -15.56
N TRP A 350 -0.58 7.81 -16.19
CA TRP A 350 -2.02 7.83 -15.84
C TRP A 350 -2.35 8.43 -14.45
N GLU A 351 -3.64 8.46 -14.10
CA GLU A 351 -4.23 9.21 -12.98
C GLU A 351 -3.67 8.82 -11.60
N GLY A 352 -3.36 9.82 -10.76
CA GLY A 352 -3.01 9.60 -9.35
C GLY A 352 -2.13 10.68 -8.73
N GLY A 353 -1.95 10.62 -7.41
CA GLY A 353 -0.93 11.38 -6.71
C GLY A 353 0.46 10.74 -6.87
N TYR A 354 1.50 11.57 -6.92
CA TYR A 354 2.88 11.12 -7.05
C TYR A 354 3.67 11.45 -5.80
N THR A 355 4.52 10.52 -5.37
CA THR A 355 5.52 10.80 -4.33
C THR A 355 6.93 10.64 -4.87
N PHE A 356 7.74 11.66 -4.61
CA PHE A 356 9.14 11.68 -5.03
C PHE A 356 10.04 11.31 -3.86
N TYR A 357 10.91 10.33 -4.08
CA TYR A 357 12.03 10.06 -3.20
C TYR A 357 13.24 10.88 -3.67
N LEU A 358 13.63 11.86 -2.87
CA LEU A 358 14.78 12.71 -3.16
C LEU A 358 15.94 12.31 -2.24
N LEU A 359 17.15 12.22 -2.80
CA LEU A 359 18.34 12.22 -1.96
C LEU A 359 18.48 13.61 -1.31
N PRO A 360 19.02 13.71 -0.09
CA PRO A 360 19.24 14.99 0.58
C PRO A 360 19.93 16.06 -0.29
N GLU A 361 20.92 15.67 -1.08
CA GLU A 361 21.66 16.55 -1.97
C GLU A 361 20.73 17.22 -3.00
N MET A 362 19.72 16.49 -3.47
CA MET A 362 18.78 16.98 -4.49
C MET A 362 17.86 18.05 -3.93
N ALA A 363 17.37 17.84 -2.72
CA ALA A 363 16.58 18.84 -2.02
C ALA A 363 17.40 20.12 -1.81
N ARG A 364 18.68 19.98 -1.43
CA ARG A 364 19.60 21.13 -1.29
C ARG A 364 19.85 21.83 -2.63
N ASP A 365 20.02 21.09 -3.72
CA ASP A 365 20.21 21.67 -5.05
C ASP A 365 18.95 22.37 -5.56
N LEU A 366 17.74 21.85 -5.28
CA LEU A 366 16.49 22.54 -5.59
C LEU A 366 16.41 23.87 -4.83
N LYS A 367 16.78 23.89 -3.54
CA LYS A 367 16.89 25.15 -2.79
C LYS A 367 17.91 26.10 -3.43
N ALA A 368 19.07 25.61 -3.84
CA ALA A 368 20.08 26.42 -4.54
C ALA A 368 19.57 26.96 -5.89
N CYS A 369 18.64 26.25 -6.55
CA CYS A 369 17.96 26.71 -7.77
C CYS A 369 16.81 27.69 -7.51
N GLY A 370 16.48 28.01 -6.26
CA GLY A 370 15.50 29.02 -5.89
C GLY A 370 14.23 28.50 -5.20
N PHE A 371 14.06 27.19 -5.02
CA PHE A 371 12.91 26.60 -4.34
C PHE A 371 13.05 26.65 -2.81
N LYS A 372 12.46 27.65 -2.18
CA LYS A 372 12.58 27.92 -0.74
C LYS A 372 11.76 26.97 0.13
N THR A 373 10.71 26.36 -0.42
CA THR A 373 9.80 25.45 0.27
C THR A 373 9.44 24.25 -0.60
N ASN A 374 8.89 23.19 0.01
CA ASN A 374 8.32 22.03 -0.72
C ASN A 374 7.19 22.48 -1.65
N ASP A 375 6.32 23.38 -1.17
CA ASP A 375 5.17 23.90 -1.93
C ASP A 375 5.57 24.58 -3.24
N GLU A 376 6.69 25.32 -3.26
CA GLU A 376 7.18 25.94 -4.49
C GLU A 376 7.56 24.88 -5.55
N VAL A 377 8.03 23.70 -5.13
CA VAL A 377 8.30 22.56 -6.03
C VAL A 377 6.99 21.96 -6.53
N TYR A 378 6.01 21.76 -5.65
CA TYR A 378 4.68 21.24 -6.02
C TYR A 378 3.96 22.16 -7.01
N GLU A 379 3.95 23.46 -6.73
CA GLU A 379 3.39 24.50 -7.60
C GLU A 379 4.08 24.55 -8.96
N TRP A 380 5.40 24.39 -8.99
CA TRP A 380 6.15 24.36 -10.24
C TRP A 380 5.81 23.11 -11.07
N LEU A 381 5.76 21.93 -10.45
CA LEU A 381 5.34 20.68 -11.09
C LEU A 381 3.91 20.77 -11.62
N TYR A 382 2.99 21.31 -10.82
CA TYR A 382 1.61 21.53 -11.21
C TYR A 382 1.51 22.48 -12.42
N LYS A 383 2.21 23.61 -12.42
CA LYS A 383 2.23 24.53 -13.57
C LYS A 383 2.81 23.90 -14.82
N LYS A 384 3.87 23.09 -14.66
CA LYS A 384 4.50 22.35 -15.76
C LYS A 384 3.60 21.26 -16.32
N SER A 385 2.71 20.70 -15.51
CA SER A 385 1.79 19.68 -16.00
C SER A 385 0.87 20.26 -17.09
N PHE A 386 0.36 21.48 -16.98
CA PHE A 386 -0.54 22.08 -18.00
C PHE A 386 0.07 22.28 -19.40
N MET A 387 1.36 22.02 -19.59
CA MET A 387 1.97 22.06 -20.92
C MET A 387 1.50 20.85 -21.73
N THR A 388 0.85 21.12 -22.87
CA THR A 388 0.52 20.07 -23.85
C THR A 388 1.82 19.38 -24.29
N VAL A 389 1.95 18.10 -23.97
CA VAL A 389 3.04 17.26 -24.52
C VAL A 389 2.86 17.27 -26.04
N LYS A 390 3.81 17.86 -26.76
CA LYS A 390 3.78 17.97 -28.23
C LYS A 390 4.23 16.70 -28.92
#